data_AF-A0A2N1SC99-F1
#
_entry.id   AF-A0A2N1SC99-F1
#
_cell.length_a   1.000
_cell.length_b   1.000
_cell.length_c   1.000
_cell.angle_alpha   90.00
_cell.angle_beta   90.00
_cell.angle_gamma   90.00
#
_symmetry.space_group_name_H-M   'P 1'
#
loop_
_entity.id
_entity.type
_entity.pdbx_description
1 polymer ?
#
loop_
_entity_poly.entity_id
_entity_poly.type
_entity_poly.pdbx_seq_one_letter_code
_entity_poly.pdbx_strand_id
1 'polypeptide(L)'
;MGYGTILHVNAVGLMAAIEEGLDPSVRGRPFVVANEGLSRAVVLDVSPTAHREGLRRGMPLSVARAMVPGLSARAPRAELYRGAEERIWRIALDYTPLVERAGQGHLFVDLAGTGRLYGSPADATQRFRSRVLADTGLKPALALSSSKTASKVATRVFRPGGFIALSDAEEGPLVRRQPASLLPGVGPVLLGRLALLDIVDIGGIADLGDPEARAIGPKGAALVARARCVDDSPVDPEPPERRSVSGTVILEPDTIDPGVMRLRLSGLASELAFSLRREGRGFRRAELSLSYTDGLTGRGSAVGRRVLSRDDEALSLALEALERGRTRRVRVRRICLSLSGIEAAGPELDLFEPEDRRPARLQSALDSIRGRYGMEAIAPCETLSLGRPPALGGAAAW
;
A
#
# COMPACT_ATOMS: atom_id res chain seq x y z
N MET A 1 5.41 -28.66 -23.43
CA MET A 1 5.90 -27.33 -22.99
C MET A 1 4.90 -26.83 -21.98
N GLY A 2 5.28 -26.79 -20.70
CA GLY A 2 4.38 -26.35 -19.64
C GLY A 2 4.37 -24.83 -19.59
N TYR A 3 3.19 -24.25 -19.40
CA TYR A 3 3.08 -22.90 -18.85
C TYR A 3 3.27 -23.01 -17.34
N GLY A 4 3.87 -22.01 -16.71
CA GLY A 4 3.95 -21.99 -15.24
C GLY A 4 2.57 -21.89 -14.59
N THR A 5 2.49 -22.11 -13.28
CA THR A 5 1.23 -22.17 -12.52
C THR A 5 0.92 -20.89 -11.75
N ILE A 6 1.85 -19.93 -11.74
CA ILE A 6 1.75 -18.72 -10.95
C ILE A 6 1.04 -17.64 -11.75
N LEU A 7 -0.17 -17.31 -11.32
CA LEU A 7 -1.00 -16.27 -11.89
C LEU A 7 -0.83 -14.98 -11.08
N HIS A 8 -0.48 -13.88 -11.74
CA HIS A 8 -0.62 -12.55 -11.18
C HIS A 8 -1.85 -11.85 -11.74
N VAL A 9 -2.68 -11.33 -10.83
CA VAL A 9 -3.88 -10.54 -11.11
C VAL A 9 -3.57 -9.07 -10.85
N ASN A 10 -3.90 -8.20 -11.79
CA ASN A 10 -3.71 -6.75 -11.67
C ASN A 10 -4.98 -6.01 -12.11
N ALA A 11 -5.77 -5.53 -11.16
CA ALA A 11 -6.90 -4.64 -11.42
C ALA A 11 -6.40 -3.21 -11.71
N VAL A 12 -5.97 -2.98 -12.94
CA VAL A 12 -5.42 -1.69 -13.39
C VAL A 12 -6.49 -0.60 -13.28
N GLY A 13 -6.16 0.50 -12.60
CA GLY A 13 -7.08 1.61 -12.43
C GLY A 13 -8.34 1.22 -11.63
N LEU A 14 -8.19 0.33 -10.63
CA LEU A 14 -9.30 -0.23 -9.85
C LEU A 14 -10.32 0.82 -9.38
N MET A 15 -9.86 1.93 -8.80
CA MET A 15 -10.78 2.95 -8.27
C MET A 15 -11.53 3.60 -9.43
N ALA A 16 -10.82 3.99 -10.49
CA ALA A 16 -11.45 4.59 -11.66
C ALA A 16 -12.42 3.62 -12.35
N ALA A 17 -12.08 2.34 -12.47
CA ALA A 17 -12.96 1.33 -13.06
C ALA A 17 -14.26 1.13 -12.26
N ILE A 18 -14.18 1.17 -10.92
CA ILE A 18 -15.35 1.11 -10.05
C ILE A 18 -16.21 2.37 -10.22
N GLU A 19 -15.60 3.55 -10.23
CA GLU A 19 -16.29 4.83 -10.43
C GLU A 19 -17.01 4.89 -11.80
N GLU A 20 -16.37 4.39 -12.85
CA GLU A 20 -16.95 4.27 -14.20
C GLU A 20 -18.09 3.24 -14.29
N GLY A 21 -18.05 2.21 -13.43
CA GLY A 21 -19.15 1.26 -13.26
C GLY A 21 -20.37 1.88 -12.57
N LEU A 22 -20.15 2.78 -11.61
CA LEU A 22 -21.20 3.43 -10.82
C LEU A 22 -21.86 4.60 -11.58
N ASP A 23 -21.09 5.34 -12.37
CA ASP A 23 -21.58 6.44 -13.19
C ASP A 23 -21.17 6.25 -14.66
N PRO A 24 -22.03 5.63 -15.48
CA PRO A 24 -21.74 5.42 -16.90
C PRO A 24 -21.50 6.72 -17.68
N SER A 25 -21.90 7.90 -17.18
CA SER A 25 -21.73 9.18 -17.87
C SER A 25 -20.27 9.64 -17.98
N VAL A 26 -19.36 9.07 -17.17
CA VAL A 26 -17.91 9.35 -17.26
C VAL A 26 -17.18 8.48 -18.27
N ARG A 27 -17.83 7.46 -18.84
CA ARG A 27 -17.22 6.56 -19.83
C ARG A 27 -16.71 7.35 -21.01
N GLY A 28 -15.48 7.07 -21.42
CA GLY A 28 -14.85 7.74 -22.55
C GLY A 28 -14.40 9.19 -22.28
N ARG A 29 -14.58 9.73 -21.07
CA ARG A 29 -14.13 11.08 -20.68
C ARG A 29 -12.95 10.99 -19.71
N PRO A 30 -11.98 11.92 -19.75
CA PRO A 30 -10.89 11.92 -18.79
C PRO A 30 -11.40 12.35 -17.41
N PHE A 31 -11.15 11.51 -16.42
CA PHE A 31 -11.36 11.80 -15.00
C PHE A 31 -10.30 11.15 -14.11
N VAL A 32 -10.20 11.64 -12.88
CA VAL A 32 -9.32 11.10 -11.83
C VAL A 32 -10.08 10.82 -10.55
N VAL A 33 -9.54 9.95 -9.71
CA VAL A 33 -9.98 9.83 -8.31
C VAL A 33 -9.02 10.65 -7.45
N ALA A 34 -9.54 11.63 -6.71
CA ALA A 34 -8.74 12.52 -5.88
C ALA A 34 -9.58 13.10 -4.74
N ASN A 35 -8.94 13.42 -3.61
CA ASN A 35 -9.61 14.13 -2.53
C ASN A 35 -9.47 15.65 -2.73
N GLU A 36 -10.45 16.25 -3.40
CA GLU A 36 -10.45 17.69 -3.74
C GLU A 36 -10.47 18.63 -2.54
N GLY A 37 -10.92 18.14 -1.37
CA GLY A 37 -10.98 18.94 -0.14
C GLY A 37 -9.61 19.24 0.48
N LEU A 38 -8.53 18.64 -0.06
CA LEU A 38 -7.16 18.88 0.38
C LEU A 38 -6.51 19.95 -0.48
N SER A 39 -5.86 20.95 0.13
CA SER A 39 -5.22 22.03 -0.65
C SER A 39 -4.08 21.51 -1.54
N ARG A 40 -3.47 20.37 -1.13
CA ARG A 40 -2.46 19.64 -1.90
C ARG A 40 -2.94 18.25 -2.33
N ALA A 41 -4.16 18.19 -2.83
CA ALA A 41 -4.73 16.98 -3.41
C ALA A 41 -3.79 16.35 -4.46
N VAL A 42 -3.65 15.03 -4.42
CA VAL A 42 -2.94 14.24 -5.43
C VAL A 42 -3.91 13.29 -6.11
N VAL A 43 -3.58 12.93 -7.34
CA VAL A 43 -4.30 11.92 -8.12
C VAL A 43 -4.07 10.54 -7.49
N LEU A 44 -5.12 9.94 -6.93
CA LEU A 44 -5.08 8.61 -6.32
C LEU A 44 -5.20 7.51 -7.36
N ASP A 45 -6.01 7.73 -8.39
CA ASP A 45 -6.17 6.83 -9.53
C ASP A 45 -6.59 7.60 -10.79
N VAL A 46 -6.38 7.00 -11.97
CA VAL A 46 -6.67 7.62 -13.27
C VAL A 46 -7.55 6.73 -14.13
N SER A 47 -8.53 7.34 -14.80
CA SER A 47 -9.29 6.66 -15.87
C SER A 47 -8.39 6.31 -17.06
N PRO A 48 -8.75 5.30 -17.88
CA PRO A 48 -7.95 4.94 -19.06
C PRO A 48 -7.76 6.09 -20.05
N THR A 49 -8.77 6.93 -20.21
CA THR A 49 -8.75 8.18 -21.00
C THR A 49 -7.78 9.19 -20.41
N ALA A 50 -7.89 9.50 -19.11
CA ALA A 50 -6.93 10.37 -18.42
C ALA A 50 -5.48 9.85 -18.50
N HIS A 51 -5.29 8.53 -18.46
CA HIS A 51 -3.95 7.94 -18.61
C HIS A 51 -3.37 8.20 -20.01
N ARG A 52 -4.19 8.14 -21.06
CA ARG A 52 -3.75 8.49 -22.43
C ARG A 52 -3.39 9.97 -22.56
N GLU A 53 -4.09 10.85 -21.86
CA GLU A 53 -3.76 12.29 -21.75
C GLU A 53 -2.50 12.60 -20.92
N GLY A 54 -1.73 11.58 -20.53
CA GLY A 54 -0.49 11.77 -19.78
C GLY A 54 -0.67 11.91 -18.27
N LEU A 55 -1.90 11.86 -17.74
CA LEU A 55 -2.12 11.90 -16.29
C LEU A 55 -1.63 10.62 -15.62
N ARG A 56 -1.05 10.74 -14.43
CA ARG A 56 -0.45 9.63 -13.68
C ARG A 56 -0.84 9.71 -12.19
N ARG A 57 -0.91 8.55 -11.55
CA ARG A 57 -1.08 8.45 -10.09
C ARG A 57 0.07 9.18 -9.37
N GLY A 58 -0.25 9.87 -8.28
CA GLY A 58 0.69 10.68 -7.50
C GLY A 58 0.93 12.09 -8.05
N MET A 59 0.42 12.43 -9.23
CA MET A 59 0.51 13.80 -9.77
C MET A 59 -0.31 14.77 -8.88
N PRO A 60 0.16 16.00 -8.61
CA PRO A 60 -0.66 17.02 -7.97
C PRO A 60 -1.93 17.28 -8.78
N LEU A 61 -3.08 17.38 -8.12
CA LEU A 61 -4.37 17.58 -8.79
C LEU A 61 -4.40 18.90 -9.56
N SER A 62 -3.74 19.94 -9.05
CA SER A 62 -3.60 21.24 -9.74
C SER A 62 -2.87 21.10 -11.07
N VAL A 63 -1.79 20.31 -11.12
CA VAL A 63 -1.04 20.02 -12.35
C VAL A 63 -1.91 19.21 -13.31
N ALA A 64 -2.63 18.19 -12.82
CA ALA A 64 -3.52 17.40 -13.65
C ALA A 64 -4.63 18.23 -14.32
N ARG A 65 -5.20 19.20 -13.59
CA ARG A 65 -6.19 20.15 -14.12
C ARG A 65 -5.63 21.14 -15.13
N ALA A 66 -4.37 21.54 -14.96
CA ALA A 66 -3.68 22.38 -15.93
C ALA A 66 -3.39 21.63 -17.24
N MET A 67 -3.05 20.33 -17.14
CA MET A 67 -2.82 19.47 -18.31
C MET A 67 -4.11 19.16 -19.09
N VAL A 68 -5.22 18.95 -18.38
CA VAL A 68 -6.52 18.61 -18.97
C VAL A 68 -7.58 19.62 -18.51
N PRO A 69 -7.85 20.69 -19.28
CA PRO A 69 -8.90 21.64 -18.97
C PRO A 69 -10.26 20.95 -18.85
N GLY A 70 -11.00 21.24 -17.77
CA GLY A 70 -12.28 20.58 -17.49
C GLY A 70 -12.16 19.15 -16.93
N LEU A 71 -10.98 18.72 -16.48
CA LEU A 71 -10.78 17.44 -15.82
C LEU A 71 -11.71 17.28 -14.60
N SER A 72 -12.56 16.26 -14.65
CA SER A 72 -13.40 15.89 -13.52
C SER A 72 -12.64 15.06 -12.49
N ALA A 73 -12.93 15.27 -11.21
CA ALA A 73 -12.39 14.50 -10.10
C ALA A 73 -13.54 13.81 -9.35
N ARG A 74 -13.30 12.57 -8.93
CA ARG A 74 -14.23 11.79 -8.10
C ARG A 74 -13.65 11.62 -6.70
N ALA A 75 -14.46 11.88 -5.69
CA ALA A 75 -14.06 11.70 -4.30
C ALA A 75 -13.82 10.21 -4.01
N PRO A 76 -12.74 9.83 -3.30
CA PRO A 76 -12.42 8.44 -3.04
C PRO A 76 -13.44 7.76 -2.11
N ARG A 77 -13.96 6.60 -2.52
CA ARG A 77 -14.90 5.77 -1.74
C ARG A 77 -14.23 4.48 -1.27
N ALA A 78 -13.37 4.59 -0.24
CA ALA A 78 -12.48 3.52 0.21
C ALA A 78 -13.18 2.18 0.52
N GLU A 79 -14.39 2.20 1.07
CA GLU A 79 -15.16 0.99 1.37
C GLU A 79 -15.57 0.23 0.11
N LEU A 80 -15.97 0.93 -0.95
CA LEU A 80 -16.33 0.32 -2.23
C LEU A 80 -15.13 -0.37 -2.87
N TYR A 81 -13.96 0.30 -2.80
CA TYR A 81 -12.72 -0.23 -3.37
C TYR A 81 -12.28 -1.49 -2.63
N ARG A 82 -12.25 -1.45 -1.29
CA ARG A 82 -11.94 -2.64 -0.47
C ARG A 82 -12.92 -3.78 -0.72
N GLY A 83 -14.22 -3.48 -0.84
CA GLY A 83 -15.24 -4.48 -1.14
C GLY A 83 -15.08 -5.12 -2.53
N ALA A 84 -14.53 -4.40 -3.51
CA ALA A 84 -14.20 -4.98 -4.81
C ALA A 84 -12.95 -5.89 -4.75
N GLU A 85 -11.89 -5.45 -4.06
CA GLU A 85 -10.68 -6.27 -3.84
C GLU A 85 -11.01 -7.56 -3.09
N GLU A 86 -11.82 -7.46 -2.04
CA GLU A 86 -12.29 -8.60 -1.25
C GLU A 86 -13.08 -9.60 -2.11
N ARG A 87 -13.91 -9.11 -3.04
CA ARG A 87 -14.63 -9.97 -3.99
C ARG A 87 -13.70 -10.70 -4.94
N ILE A 88 -12.72 -10.02 -5.54
CA ILE A 88 -11.73 -10.66 -6.43
C ILE A 88 -10.93 -11.72 -5.65
N TRP A 89 -10.54 -11.41 -4.41
CA TRP A 89 -9.83 -12.34 -3.55
C TRP A 89 -10.66 -13.58 -3.21
N ARG A 90 -11.95 -13.43 -2.86
CA ARG A 90 -12.85 -14.57 -2.63
C ARG A 90 -13.02 -15.44 -3.87
N ILE A 91 -13.19 -14.82 -5.04
CA ILE A 91 -13.26 -15.57 -6.30
C ILE A 91 -11.96 -16.37 -6.52
N ALA A 92 -10.80 -15.83 -6.17
CA ALA A 92 -9.53 -16.55 -6.29
C ALA A 92 -9.46 -17.76 -5.34
N LEU A 93 -9.98 -17.61 -4.11
CA LEU A 93 -10.03 -18.69 -3.12
C LEU A 93 -10.88 -19.89 -3.57
N ASP A 94 -11.88 -19.68 -4.43
CA ASP A 94 -12.66 -20.78 -5.00
C ASP A 94 -11.81 -21.70 -5.89
N TYR A 95 -10.70 -21.19 -6.45
CA TYR A 95 -9.80 -21.98 -7.31
C TYR A 95 -8.69 -22.68 -6.53
N THR A 96 -8.16 -22.03 -5.49
CA THR A 96 -7.02 -22.52 -4.70
C THR A 96 -6.95 -21.79 -3.36
N PRO A 97 -6.52 -22.45 -2.27
CA PRO A 97 -6.20 -21.75 -1.03
C PRO A 97 -4.90 -20.93 -1.12
N LEU A 98 -4.07 -21.17 -2.14
CA LEU A 98 -2.79 -20.48 -2.32
C LEU A 98 -2.97 -19.13 -3.02
N VAL A 99 -3.44 -18.13 -2.24
CA VAL A 99 -3.70 -16.77 -2.71
C VAL A 99 -3.01 -15.72 -1.83
N GLU A 100 -2.03 -15.02 -2.39
CA GLU A 100 -1.28 -13.96 -1.72
C GLU A 100 -1.81 -12.57 -2.13
N ARG A 101 -2.18 -11.73 -1.15
CA ARG A 101 -2.55 -10.34 -1.41
C ARG A 101 -1.29 -9.49 -1.59
N ALA A 102 -1.18 -8.80 -2.72
CA ALA A 102 0.00 -7.99 -3.07
C ALA A 102 -0.28 -6.48 -3.14
N GLY A 103 -1.35 -6.03 -2.48
CA GLY A 103 -1.79 -4.63 -2.34
C GLY A 103 -2.51 -4.05 -3.56
N GLN A 104 -3.40 -3.07 -3.34
CA GLN A 104 -4.08 -2.24 -4.37
C GLN A 104 -4.46 -2.96 -5.68
N GLY A 105 -5.36 -3.93 -5.61
CA GLY A 105 -5.85 -4.66 -6.78
C GLY A 105 -4.90 -5.71 -7.33
N HIS A 106 -3.80 -6.02 -6.62
CA HIS A 106 -2.86 -7.08 -6.97
C HIS A 106 -3.06 -8.35 -6.13
N LEU A 107 -3.09 -9.50 -6.80
CA LEU A 107 -3.09 -10.83 -6.17
C LEU A 107 -2.09 -11.73 -6.88
N PHE A 108 -1.45 -12.63 -6.15
CA PHE A 108 -0.83 -13.82 -6.72
C PHE A 108 -1.66 -15.06 -6.36
N VAL A 109 -1.77 -15.98 -7.31
CA VAL A 109 -2.57 -17.20 -7.21
C VAL A 109 -1.73 -18.35 -7.74
N ASP A 110 -1.53 -19.39 -6.93
CA ASP A 110 -0.87 -20.62 -7.40
C ASP A 110 -1.90 -21.67 -7.82
N LEU A 111 -1.96 -21.91 -9.12
CA LEU A 111 -2.87 -22.86 -9.75
C LEU A 111 -2.29 -24.28 -9.82
N ALA A 112 -1.12 -24.53 -9.23
CA ALA A 112 -0.53 -25.86 -9.15
C ALA A 112 -1.52 -26.85 -8.51
N GLY A 113 -1.65 -28.03 -9.11
CA GLY A 113 -2.53 -29.10 -8.61
C GLY A 113 -4.04 -28.88 -8.84
N THR A 114 -4.47 -27.75 -9.40
CA THR A 114 -5.91 -27.45 -9.61
C THR A 114 -6.52 -28.12 -10.86
N GLY A 115 -5.71 -28.86 -11.62
CA GLY A 115 -6.05 -29.20 -13.00
C GLY A 115 -7.23 -30.16 -13.19
N ARG A 116 -7.50 -31.04 -12.23
CA ARG A 116 -8.67 -31.94 -12.29
C ARG A 116 -10.00 -31.19 -12.18
N LEU A 117 -10.02 -30.05 -11.49
CA LEU A 117 -11.23 -29.26 -11.27
C LEU A 117 -11.43 -28.21 -12.37
N TYR A 118 -10.34 -27.58 -12.80
CA TYR A 118 -10.41 -26.36 -13.62
C TYR A 118 -9.70 -26.45 -14.98
N GLY A 119 -9.09 -27.58 -15.32
CA GLY A 119 -8.35 -27.76 -16.58
C GLY A 119 -6.91 -27.28 -16.48
N SER A 120 -6.30 -26.88 -17.61
CA SER A 120 -4.96 -26.29 -17.54
C SER A 120 -4.96 -24.99 -16.71
N PRO A 121 -3.82 -24.53 -16.17
CA PRO A 121 -3.75 -23.23 -15.50
C PRO A 121 -4.24 -22.06 -16.37
N ALA A 122 -4.09 -22.16 -17.69
CA ALA A 122 -4.64 -21.19 -18.64
C ALA A 122 -6.18 -21.24 -18.68
N ASP A 123 -6.77 -22.44 -18.71
CA ASP A 123 -8.24 -22.62 -18.65
C ASP A 123 -8.81 -22.08 -17.34
N ALA A 124 -8.18 -22.43 -16.22
CA ALA A 124 -8.54 -21.92 -14.89
C ALA A 124 -8.48 -20.39 -14.86
N THR A 125 -7.45 -19.79 -15.44
CA THR A 125 -7.31 -18.33 -15.51
C THR A 125 -8.41 -17.67 -16.35
N GLN A 126 -8.83 -18.27 -17.48
CA GLN A 126 -9.92 -17.73 -18.30
C GLN A 126 -11.29 -17.83 -17.61
N ARG A 127 -11.53 -18.93 -16.88
CA ARG A 127 -12.71 -19.09 -16.04
C ARG A 127 -12.73 -18.04 -14.92
N PHE A 128 -11.61 -17.88 -14.23
CA PHE A 128 -11.41 -16.86 -13.20
C PHE A 128 -11.69 -15.45 -13.77
N ARG A 129 -11.10 -15.12 -14.93
CA ARG A 129 -11.30 -13.83 -15.61
C ARG A 129 -12.77 -13.56 -15.91
N SER A 130 -13.47 -14.56 -16.44
CA SER A 130 -14.89 -14.45 -16.79
C SER A 130 -15.75 -14.25 -15.54
N ARG A 131 -15.41 -14.95 -14.45
CA ARG A 131 -16.10 -14.83 -13.17
C ARG A 131 -15.89 -13.45 -12.53
N VAL A 132 -14.66 -12.94 -12.53
CA VAL A 132 -14.36 -11.59 -12.03
C VAL A 132 -15.16 -10.55 -12.80
N LEU A 133 -15.22 -10.64 -14.12
CA LEU A 133 -16.01 -9.72 -14.94
C LEU A 133 -17.51 -9.80 -14.61
N ALA A 134 -18.06 -11.01 -14.46
CA ALA A 134 -19.48 -11.21 -14.15
C ALA A 134 -19.85 -10.66 -12.76
N ASP A 135 -19.03 -10.92 -11.74
CA ASP A 135 -19.36 -10.61 -10.34
C ASP A 135 -19.00 -9.18 -9.95
N THR A 136 -18.01 -8.57 -10.61
CA THR A 136 -17.49 -7.25 -10.22
C THR A 136 -17.59 -6.19 -11.31
N GLY A 137 -17.80 -6.59 -12.57
CA GLY A 137 -17.72 -5.69 -13.73
C GLY A 137 -16.28 -5.31 -14.13
N LEU A 138 -15.27 -5.78 -13.41
CA LEU A 138 -13.86 -5.41 -13.60
C LEU A 138 -13.17 -6.32 -14.63
N LYS A 139 -12.20 -5.75 -15.36
CA LYS A 139 -11.39 -6.44 -16.37
C LYS A 139 -9.90 -6.38 -15.98
N PRO A 140 -9.44 -7.20 -15.02
CA PRO A 140 -8.03 -7.18 -14.62
C PRO A 140 -7.12 -7.63 -15.77
N ALA A 141 -5.88 -7.16 -15.75
CA ALA A 141 -4.78 -7.75 -16.51
C ALA A 141 -4.28 -8.99 -15.76
N LEU A 142 -4.15 -10.11 -16.49
CA LEU A 142 -3.78 -11.41 -15.96
C LEU A 142 -2.53 -11.92 -16.67
N ALA A 143 -1.56 -12.44 -15.93
CA ALA A 143 -0.40 -13.10 -16.51
C ALA A 143 -0.06 -14.37 -15.75
N LEU A 144 0.08 -15.47 -16.49
CA LEU A 144 0.48 -16.78 -15.99
C LEU A 144 1.94 -17.04 -16.36
N SER A 145 2.74 -17.48 -15.39
CA SER A 145 4.20 -17.65 -15.50
C SER A 145 4.71 -18.68 -14.49
N SER A 146 5.99 -19.04 -14.56
CA SER A 146 6.72 -19.93 -13.65
C SER A 146 6.95 -19.30 -12.28
N SER A 147 7.01 -17.96 -12.19
CA SER A 147 7.35 -17.23 -10.98
C SER A 147 6.50 -15.98 -10.74
N LYS A 148 6.51 -15.48 -9.50
CA LYS A 148 5.85 -14.21 -9.13
C LYS A 148 6.47 -13.02 -9.84
N THR A 149 7.79 -12.99 -9.99
CA THR A 149 8.47 -11.90 -10.69
C THR A 149 8.05 -11.80 -12.16
N ALA A 150 8.13 -12.89 -12.92
CA ALA A 150 7.83 -12.87 -14.35
C ALA A 150 6.34 -12.55 -14.62
N SER A 151 5.42 -13.17 -13.87
CA SER A 151 3.98 -12.88 -13.96
C SER A 151 3.66 -11.41 -13.64
N LYS A 152 4.28 -10.85 -12.59
CA LYS A 152 4.08 -9.43 -12.23
C LYS A 152 4.61 -8.47 -13.29
N VAL A 153 5.80 -8.72 -13.84
CA VAL A 153 6.34 -7.91 -14.95
C VAL A 153 5.41 -8.00 -16.16
N ALA A 154 4.98 -9.19 -16.56
CA ALA A 154 4.09 -9.39 -17.70
C ALA A 154 2.79 -8.58 -17.57
N THR A 155 2.07 -8.64 -16.44
CA THR A 155 0.85 -7.81 -16.27
C THR A 155 1.09 -6.30 -16.38
N ARG A 156 2.29 -5.82 -16.02
CA ARG A 156 2.64 -4.39 -16.14
C ARG A 156 2.92 -3.99 -17.59
N VAL A 157 3.41 -4.91 -18.40
CA VAL A 157 3.65 -4.73 -19.85
C VAL A 157 2.32 -4.73 -20.60
N PHE A 158 1.42 -5.68 -20.32
CA PHE A 158 0.18 -5.87 -21.09
C PHE A 158 -1.06 -5.13 -20.53
N ARG A 159 -0.89 -4.24 -19.54
CA ARG A 159 -1.97 -3.35 -19.06
C ARG A 159 -2.52 -2.49 -20.22
N PRO A 160 -3.81 -2.10 -20.23
CA PRO A 160 -4.73 -2.02 -19.09
C PRO A 160 -5.58 -3.26 -18.81
N GLY A 161 -5.56 -4.30 -19.65
CA GLY A 161 -6.35 -5.50 -19.44
C GLY A 161 -6.04 -6.57 -20.48
N GLY A 162 -6.32 -7.82 -20.17
CA GLY A 162 -5.98 -8.95 -21.04
C GLY A 162 -5.54 -10.17 -20.24
N PHE A 163 -5.13 -11.20 -20.97
CA PHE A 163 -4.53 -12.41 -20.42
C PHE A 163 -3.34 -12.80 -21.28
N ILE A 164 -2.23 -13.15 -20.64
CA ILE A 164 -1.08 -13.78 -21.27
C ILE A 164 -0.64 -14.99 -20.44
N ALA A 165 -0.22 -16.07 -21.11
CA ALA A 165 0.48 -17.17 -20.48
C ALA A 165 1.87 -17.26 -21.11
N LEU A 166 2.90 -17.20 -20.28
CA LEU A 166 4.29 -17.31 -20.71
C LEU A 166 4.77 -18.74 -20.47
N SER A 167 5.40 -19.31 -21.50
CA SER A 167 6.22 -20.51 -21.33
C SER A 167 7.59 -20.13 -20.75
N ASP A 168 8.28 -21.10 -20.16
CA ASP A 168 9.61 -20.90 -19.58
C ASP A 168 10.61 -20.28 -20.57
N ALA A 169 10.47 -20.57 -21.87
CA ALA A 169 11.31 -20.02 -22.92
C ALA A 169 11.00 -18.54 -23.27
N GLU A 170 9.79 -18.06 -22.99
CA GLU A 170 9.35 -16.70 -23.30
C GLU A 170 9.64 -15.71 -22.17
N GLU A 171 9.71 -16.18 -20.92
CA GLU A 171 9.86 -15.34 -19.73
C GLU A 171 11.13 -14.49 -19.74
N GLY A 172 12.29 -15.14 -19.87
CA GLY A 172 13.58 -14.48 -19.88
C GLY A 172 13.66 -13.38 -20.96
N PRO A 173 13.41 -13.70 -22.24
CA PRO A 173 13.42 -12.72 -23.32
C PRO A 173 12.43 -11.56 -23.11
N LEU A 174 11.22 -11.84 -22.60
CA LEU A 174 10.22 -10.80 -22.35
C LEU A 174 10.66 -9.88 -21.22
N VAL A 175 11.02 -10.44 -20.06
CA VAL A 175 11.37 -9.68 -18.85
C VAL A 175 12.62 -8.83 -19.10
N ARG A 176 13.66 -9.40 -19.70
CA ARG A 176 14.94 -8.73 -19.95
C ARG A 176 14.80 -7.42 -20.73
N ARG A 177 13.89 -7.37 -21.70
CA ARG A 177 13.71 -6.21 -22.60
C ARG A 177 12.88 -5.07 -21.98
N GLN A 178 12.36 -5.25 -20.77
CA GLN A 178 11.50 -4.25 -20.14
C GLN A 178 12.32 -3.18 -19.41
N PRO A 179 11.78 -1.96 -19.24
CA PRO A 179 12.39 -0.94 -18.40
C PRO A 179 12.66 -1.44 -16.98
N ALA A 180 13.77 -1.03 -16.38
CA ALA A 180 14.16 -1.40 -15.02
C ALA A 180 13.06 -1.08 -13.98
N SER A 181 12.28 -0.02 -14.23
CA SER A 181 11.16 0.40 -13.39
C SER A 181 10.01 -0.62 -13.29
N LEU A 182 9.94 -1.60 -14.20
CA LEU A 182 8.93 -2.66 -14.15
C LEU A 182 9.33 -3.82 -13.24
N LEU A 183 10.61 -3.95 -12.84
CA LEU A 183 11.08 -5.03 -11.98
C LEU A 183 10.62 -4.83 -10.53
N PRO A 184 9.97 -5.82 -9.89
CA PRO A 184 9.59 -5.76 -8.48
C PRO A 184 10.80 -5.57 -7.56
N GLY A 185 10.80 -4.47 -6.81
CA GLY A 185 11.91 -4.07 -5.93
C GLY A 185 12.67 -2.84 -6.42
N VAL A 186 12.45 -2.40 -7.67
CA VAL A 186 13.02 -1.14 -8.19
C VAL A 186 12.06 0.02 -7.92
N GLY A 187 12.34 0.77 -6.87
CA GLY A 187 11.68 2.04 -6.57
C GLY A 187 12.40 3.25 -7.16
N PRO A 188 11.83 4.47 -7.05
CA PRO A 188 12.41 5.69 -7.65
C PRO A 188 13.86 5.98 -7.24
N VAL A 189 14.20 5.71 -5.97
CA VAL A 189 15.57 5.90 -5.46
C VAL A 189 16.56 4.96 -6.12
N LEU A 190 16.19 3.67 -6.25
CA LEU A 190 17.05 2.69 -6.90
C LEU A 190 17.14 2.95 -8.40
N LEU A 191 16.03 3.33 -9.04
CA LEU A 191 16.01 3.71 -10.45
C LEU A 191 16.98 4.87 -10.74
N GLY A 192 17.02 5.89 -9.86
CA GLY A 192 17.99 6.97 -9.97
C GLY A 192 19.44 6.51 -9.84
N ARG A 193 19.74 5.53 -8.98
CA ARG A 193 21.08 4.93 -8.88
C ARG A 193 21.45 4.10 -10.10
N LEU A 194 20.53 3.29 -10.61
CA LEU A 194 20.74 2.49 -11.82
C LEU A 194 21.01 3.39 -13.04
N ALA A 195 20.32 4.52 -13.14
CA ALA A 195 20.56 5.50 -14.19
C ALA A 195 21.98 6.11 -14.15
N LEU A 196 22.61 6.25 -12.98
CA LEU A 196 24.01 6.70 -12.86
C LEU A 196 25.01 5.64 -13.34
N LEU A 197 24.57 4.39 -13.52
CA LEU A 197 25.35 3.27 -14.03
C LEU A 197 24.95 2.93 -15.48
N ASP A 198 24.19 3.79 -16.15
CA ASP A 198 23.61 3.57 -17.49
C ASP A 198 22.73 2.30 -17.61
N ILE A 199 22.19 1.82 -16.48
CA ILE A 199 21.27 0.67 -16.44
C ILE A 199 19.83 1.17 -16.55
N VAL A 200 19.23 1.01 -17.73
CA VAL A 200 17.87 1.49 -18.05
C VAL A 200 16.83 0.37 -18.14
N ASP A 201 17.25 -0.86 -18.39
CA ASP A 201 16.38 -2.03 -18.56
C ASP A 201 16.69 -3.15 -17.56
N ILE A 202 15.79 -4.14 -17.49
CA ILE A 202 15.94 -5.29 -16.60
C ILE A 202 17.15 -6.15 -17.02
N GLY A 203 17.49 -6.19 -18.30
CA GLY A 203 18.67 -6.90 -18.79
C GLY A 203 19.98 -6.34 -18.26
N GLY A 204 20.12 -5.03 -18.18
CA GLY A 204 21.28 -4.39 -17.56
C GLY A 204 21.42 -4.77 -16.08
N ILE A 205 20.31 -4.94 -15.36
CA ILE A 205 20.34 -5.48 -13.98
C ILE A 205 20.75 -6.95 -13.99
N ALA A 206 20.21 -7.74 -14.92
CA ALA A 206 20.51 -9.17 -15.03
C ALA A 206 21.99 -9.45 -15.36
N ASP A 207 22.67 -8.51 -16.01
CA ASP A 207 24.08 -8.65 -16.41
C ASP A 207 25.08 -8.27 -15.32
N LEU A 208 24.62 -7.68 -14.21
CA LEU A 208 25.49 -7.31 -13.10
C LEU A 208 26.19 -8.54 -12.49
N GLY A 209 27.50 -8.41 -12.29
CA GLY A 209 28.30 -9.30 -11.46
C GLY A 209 28.12 -9.03 -9.97
N ASP A 210 28.65 -9.92 -9.13
CA ASP A 210 28.48 -9.86 -7.67
C ASP A 210 28.93 -8.53 -7.03
N PRO A 211 30.07 -7.92 -7.41
CA PRO A 211 30.48 -6.63 -6.84
C PRO A 211 29.50 -5.50 -7.17
N GLU A 212 29.00 -5.45 -8.40
CA GLU A 212 28.07 -4.42 -8.88
C GLU A 212 26.69 -4.60 -8.25
N ALA A 213 26.25 -5.86 -8.11
CA ALA A 213 25.03 -6.20 -7.38
C ALA A 213 25.09 -5.71 -5.92
N ARG A 214 26.23 -5.84 -5.23
CA ARG A 214 26.38 -5.29 -3.87
C ARG A 214 26.36 -3.76 -3.86
N ALA A 215 26.91 -3.12 -4.89
CA ALA A 215 26.98 -1.65 -4.99
C ALA A 215 25.59 -1.00 -5.13
N ILE A 216 24.64 -1.66 -5.80
CA ILE A 216 23.27 -1.11 -5.95
C ILE A 216 22.44 -1.24 -4.65
N GLY A 217 22.88 -2.06 -3.69
CA GLY A 217 22.35 -2.09 -2.33
C GLY A 217 22.29 -3.49 -1.70
N PRO A 218 21.81 -3.60 -0.45
CA PRO A 218 21.83 -4.85 0.32
C PRO A 218 20.98 -5.97 -0.29
N LYS A 219 20.00 -5.63 -1.14
CA LYS A 219 19.14 -6.58 -1.87
C LYS A 219 19.57 -6.80 -3.32
N GLY A 220 20.72 -6.29 -3.75
CA GLY A 220 21.08 -6.29 -5.16
C GLY A 220 21.28 -7.68 -5.74
N ALA A 221 21.89 -8.62 -5.00
CA ALA A 221 22.00 -10.01 -5.46
C ALA A 221 20.62 -10.65 -5.74
N ALA A 222 19.66 -10.45 -4.83
CA ALA A 222 18.28 -10.92 -5.03
C ALA A 222 17.59 -10.22 -6.21
N LEU A 223 17.93 -8.95 -6.47
CA LEU A 223 17.40 -8.20 -7.61
C LEU A 223 17.95 -8.73 -8.94
N VAL A 224 19.24 -9.07 -9.00
CA VAL A 224 19.87 -9.70 -10.17
C VAL A 224 19.24 -11.07 -10.45
N ALA A 225 19.02 -11.89 -9.42
CA ALA A 225 18.32 -13.17 -9.56
C ALA A 225 16.92 -12.98 -10.19
N ARG A 226 16.13 -12.04 -9.65
CA ARG A 226 14.81 -11.69 -10.21
C ARG A 226 14.87 -11.18 -11.63
N ALA A 227 15.87 -10.36 -11.97
CA ALA A 227 16.08 -9.87 -13.33
C ALA A 227 16.39 -11.01 -14.32
N ARG A 228 16.97 -12.11 -13.84
CA ARG A 228 17.18 -13.37 -14.57
C ARG A 228 15.99 -14.32 -14.52
N CYS A 229 14.83 -13.88 -14.02
CA CYS A 229 13.64 -14.71 -13.76
C CYS A 229 13.87 -15.86 -12.77
N VAL A 230 14.91 -15.78 -11.94
CA VAL A 230 15.16 -16.72 -10.85
C VAL A 230 14.48 -16.18 -9.59
N ASP A 231 13.29 -16.71 -9.30
CA ASP A 231 12.46 -16.34 -8.15
C ASP A 231 11.73 -17.58 -7.64
N ASP A 232 12.26 -18.16 -6.57
CA ASP A 232 11.75 -19.35 -5.88
C ASP A 232 10.77 -19.01 -4.75
N SER A 233 10.38 -17.73 -4.62
CA SER A 233 9.46 -17.33 -3.56
C SER A 233 8.05 -17.91 -3.80
N PRO A 234 7.49 -18.66 -2.83
CA PRO A 234 6.17 -19.27 -2.99
C PRO A 234 5.09 -18.20 -2.96
N VAL A 235 3.92 -18.51 -3.52
CA VAL A 235 2.69 -17.75 -3.22
C VAL A 235 2.32 -18.03 -1.79
N ASP A 236 2.42 -17.02 -0.94
CA ASP A 236 2.23 -17.16 0.51
C ASP A 236 0.86 -16.55 0.91
N PRO A 237 -0.13 -17.37 1.32
CA PRO A 237 -1.41 -16.87 1.81
C PRO A 237 -1.30 -16.06 3.09
N GLU A 238 -0.25 -16.30 3.88
CA GLU A 238 0.00 -15.69 5.18
C GLU A 238 1.44 -15.13 5.21
N PRO A 239 1.77 -14.16 4.32
CA PRO A 239 3.13 -13.68 4.19
C PRO A 239 3.66 -13.23 5.55
N PRO A 240 4.91 -13.58 5.92
CA PRO A 240 5.48 -13.29 7.23
C PRO A 240 5.35 -11.80 7.49
N GLU A 241 4.45 -11.51 8.40
CA GLU A 241 3.85 -10.22 8.48
C GLU A 241 4.84 -9.34 9.25
N ARG A 242 5.48 -8.39 8.57
CA ARG A 242 5.70 -7.11 9.23
C ARG A 242 4.32 -6.46 9.31
N ARG A 243 3.47 -6.99 10.21
CA ARG A 243 2.27 -6.29 10.65
C ARG A 243 2.76 -4.94 11.12
N SER A 244 2.49 -3.94 10.31
CA SER A 244 2.58 -2.56 10.72
C SER A 244 1.32 -1.86 10.26
N VAL A 245 0.68 -1.15 11.16
CA VAL A 245 -0.37 -0.21 10.79
C VAL A 245 0.27 1.15 10.66
N SER A 246 0.01 1.84 9.56
CA SER A 246 0.56 3.17 9.35
C SER A 246 -0.49 4.13 8.87
N GLY A 247 -0.26 5.39 9.18
CA GLY A 247 -1.14 6.48 8.79
C GLY A 247 -0.33 7.72 8.53
N THR A 248 -0.92 8.66 7.80
CA THR A 248 -0.26 9.88 7.39
C THR A 248 -1.17 11.07 7.63
N VAL A 249 -0.62 12.10 8.25
CA VAL A 249 -1.24 13.43 8.34
C VAL A 249 -0.44 14.44 7.53
N ILE A 250 -1.14 15.20 6.69
CA ILE A 250 -0.57 16.34 5.97
C ILE A 250 -0.83 17.59 6.84
N LEU A 251 0.21 18.38 7.08
CA LEU A 251 0.13 19.60 7.87
C LEU A 251 -0.14 20.76 6.92
N GLU A 252 -1.32 21.36 7.05
CA GLU A 252 -1.75 22.52 6.28
C GLU A 252 -2.26 23.60 7.25
N PRO A 253 -1.56 24.75 7.38
CA PRO A 253 -0.28 25.08 6.75
C PRO A 253 0.90 24.23 7.25
N ASP A 254 1.99 24.20 6.48
CA ASP A 254 3.26 23.60 6.92
C ASP A 254 3.70 24.27 8.23
N THR A 255 4.11 23.49 9.24
CA THR A 255 4.37 24.01 10.59
C THR A 255 5.72 23.60 11.15
N ILE A 256 6.32 24.44 11.97
CA ILE A 256 7.48 24.12 12.80
C ILE A 256 7.10 23.96 14.28
N ASP A 257 5.85 24.27 14.64
CA ASP A 257 5.35 24.28 16.00
C ASP A 257 5.17 22.84 16.53
N PRO A 258 5.94 22.43 17.57
CA PRO A 258 5.80 21.13 18.20
C PRO A 258 4.40 20.87 18.77
N GLY A 259 3.69 21.90 19.23
CA GLY A 259 2.33 21.78 19.76
C GLY A 259 1.35 21.32 18.68
N VAL A 260 1.38 21.94 17.51
CA VAL A 260 0.55 21.53 16.35
C VAL A 260 0.89 20.10 15.92
N MET A 261 2.18 19.74 15.87
CA MET A 261 2.61 18.38 15.52
C MET A 261 2.11 17.35 16.53
N ARG A 262 2.25 17.62 17.83
CA ARG A 262 1.76 16.75 18.92
C ARG A 262 0.27 16.49 18.81
N LEU A 263 -0.53 17.54 18.56
CA LEU A 263 -1.98 17.41 18.44
C LEU A 263 -2.40 16.58 17.23
N ARG A 264 -1.79 16.81 16.06
CA ARG A 264 -2.06 16.00 14.87
C ARG A 264 -1.58 14.56 15.03
N LEU A 265 -0.46 14.35 15.71
CA LEU A 265 0.08 13.02 16.01
C LEU A 265 -0.80 12.27 17.02
N SER A 266 -1.42 12.96 17.98
CA SER A 266 -2.37 12.37 18.94
C SER A 266 -3.57 11.72 18.27
N GLY A 267 -4.21 12.41 17.32
CA GLY A 267 -5.31 11.84 16.54
C GLY A 267 -4.86 10.61 15.75
N LEU A 268 -3.74 10.75 15.03
CA LEU A 268 -3.18 9.66 14.21
C LEU A 268 -2.79 8.43 15.04
N ALA A 269 -2.11 8.62 16.17
CA ALA A 269 -1.71 7.54 17.06
C ALA A 269 -2.93 6.82 17.65
N SER A 270 -3.96 7.58 18.06
CA SER A 270 -5.23 7.02 18.58
C SER A 270 -5.96 6.18 17.54
N GLU A 271 -6.03 6.65 16.28
CA GLU A 271 -6.66 5.89 15.19
C GLU A 271 -5.93 4.57 14.90
N LEU A 272 -4.61 4.60 14.81
CA LEU A 272 -3.80 3.40 14.56
C LEU A 272 -3.91 2.41 15.73
N ALA A 273 -3.80 2.90 16.96
CA ALA A 273 -3.92 2.07 18.15
C ALA A 273 -5.33 1.48 18.29
N PHE A 274 -6.38 2.25 18.01
CA PHE A 274 -7.76 1.76 17.99
C PHE A 274 -7.96 0.67 16.94
N SER A 275 -7.39 0.82 15.74
CA SER A 275 -7.45 -0.21 14.70
C SER A 275 -6.84 -1.54 15.17
N LEU A 276 -5.70 -1.49 15.86
CA LEU A 276 -5.06 -2.69 16.43
C LEU A 276 -5.89 -3.32 17.54
N ARG A 277 -6.42 -2.49 18.46
CA ARG A 277 -7.24 -2.99 19.56
C ARG A 277 -8.53 -3.67 19.09
N ARG A 278 -9.13 -3.21 17.98
CA ARG A 278 -10.27 -3.89 17.35
C ARG A 278 -9.96 -5.31 16.88
N GLU A 279 -8.69 -5.61 16.60
CA GLU A 279 -8.19 -6.94 16.24
C GLU A 279 -7.65 -7.72 17.46
N GLY A 280 -7.75 -7.18 18.67
CA GLY A 280 -7.16 -7.78 19.88
C GLY A 280 -5.63 -7.69 19.92
N ARG A 281 -5.04 -6.71 19.24
CA ARG A 281 -3.59 -6.58 19.04
C ARG A 281 -3.02 -5.31 19.66
N GLY A 282 -1.73 -5.37 19.99
CA GLY A 282 -0.90 -4.25 20.41
C GLY A 282 0.31 -4.07 19.49
N PHE A 283 1.24 -3.20 19.87
CA PHE A 283 2.45 -2.88 19.11
C PHE A 283 3.64 -2.70 20.05
N ARG A 284 4.87 -2.85 19.53
CA ARG A 284 6.11 -2.60 20.29
C ARG A 284 6.92 -1.43 19.79
N ARG A 285 6.76 -1.02 18.54
CA ARG A 285 7.60 0.00 17.92
C ARG A 285 6.75 1.07 17.25
N ALA A 286 7.16 2.33 17.39
CA ALA A 286 6.69 3.44 16.58
C ALA A 286 7.83 3.91 15.67
N GLU A 287 7.59 3.96 14.36
CA GLU A 287 8.48 4.54 13.37
C GLU A 287 7.79 5.76 12.76
N LEU A 288 8.50 6.88 12.72
CA LEU A 288 7.98 8.15 12.25
C LEU A 288 8.83 8.68 11.10
N SER A 289 8.19 9.15 10.04
CA SER A 289 8.83 9.88 8.95
C SER A 289 8.22 11.26 8.77
N LEU A 290 9.08 12.28 8.83
CA LEU A 290 8.76 13.69 8.58
C LEU A 290 9.15 14.03 7.15
N SER A 291 8.25 14.65 6.40
CA SER A 291 8.62 15.35 5.15
C SER A 291 8.67 16.84 5.44
N TYR A 292 9.81 17.46 5.16
CA TYR A 292 10.02 18.89 5.34
C TYR A 292 9.64 19.67 4.08
N THR A 293 9.47 20.98 4.21
CA THR A 293 9.07 21.84 3.08
C THR A 293 10.12 21.96 1.99
N ASP A 294 11.39 21.71 2.33
CA ASP A 294 12.55 21.68 1.42
C ASP A 294 12.67 20.34 0.65
N GLY A 295 11.72 19.42 0.83
CA GLY A 295 11.70 18.11 0.16
C GLY A 295 12.52 17.02 0.85
N LEU A 296 13.28 17.36 1.89
CA LEU A 296 14.05 16.38 2.65
C LEU A 296 13.17 15.65 3.67
N THR A 297 13.65 14.50 4.14
CA THR A 297 12.92 13.67 5.11
C THR A 297 13.71 13.42 6.38
N GLY A 298 13.05 13.57 7.52
CA GLY A 298 13.52 13.10 8.82
C GLY A 298 12.91 11.75 9.16
N ARG A 299 13.63 10.90 9.88
CA ARG A 299 13.13 9.61 10.36
C ARG A 299 13.56 9.40 11.80
N GLY A 300 12.65 8.91 12.62
CA GLY A 300 12.92 8.54 14.00
C GLY A 300 12.12 7.29 14.36
N SER A 301 12.61 6.57 15.36
CA SER A 301 11.94 5.36 15.85
C SER A 301 12.11 5.22 17.34
N ALA A 302 11.10 4.69 18.00
CA ALA A 302 11.09 4.36 19.42
C ALA A 302 10.51 2.96 19.63
N VAL A 303 10.97 2.27 20.66
CA VAL A 303 10.58 0.90 20.99
C VAL A 303 10.15 0.85 22.44
N GLY A 304 8.93 0.38 22.68
CA GLY A 304 8.39 0.14 24.01
C GLY A 304 9.06 -1.06 24.67
N ARG A 305 9.13 -1.04 26.01
CA ARG A 305 9.68 -2.15 26.82
C ARG A 305 8.78 -3.39 26.79
N ARG A 306 7.49 -3.18 26.56
CA ARG A 306 6.43 -4.19 26.48
C ARG A 306 5.55 -3.97 25.26
N VAL A 307 4.61 -4.88 25.03
CA VAL A 307 3.53 -4.66 24.05
C VAL A 307 2.62 -3.56 24.59
N LEU A 308 2.48 -2.48 23.83
CA LEU A 308 1.64 -1.33 24.14
C LEU A 308 0.34 -1.43 23.34
N SER A 309 -0.73 -0.86 23.86
CA SER A 309 -2.02 -0.89 23.15
C SER A 309 -2.83 0.38 23.31
N ARG A 310 -2.63 1.17 24.37
CA ARG A 310 -3.47 2.33 24.67
C ARG A 310 -3.07 3.57 23.86
N ASP A 311 -3.98 4.54 23.78
CA ASP A 311 -3.77 5.77 23.03
C ASP A 311 -2.68 6.66 23.64
N ASP A 312 -2.60 6.73 24.98
CA ASP A 312 -1.56 7.46 25.71
C ASP A 312 -0.17 6.87 25.46
N GLU A 313 -0.08 5.54 25.46
CA GLU A 313 1.15 4.79 25.18
C GLU A 313 1.59 4.99 23.72
N ALA A 314 0.65 4.93 22.78
CA ALA A 314 0.91 5.17 21.36
C ALA A 314 1.40 6.59 21.10
N LEU A 315 0.76 7.59 21.70
CA LEU A 315 1.17 8.98 21.58
C LEU A 315 2.55 9.20 22.21
N SER A 316 2.80 8.67 23.40
CA SER A 316 4.10 8.79 24.08
C SER A 316 5.24 8.25 23.20
N LEU A 317 5.08 7.03 22.68
CA LEU A 317 6.09 6.41 21.82
C LEU A 317 6.26 7.15 20.48
N ALA A 318 5.16 7.67 19.92
CA ALA A 318 5.20 8.47 18.70
C ALA A 318 5.91 9.82 18.91
N LEU A 319 5.74 10.46 20.07
CA LEU A 319 6.45 11.70 20.42
C LEU A 319 7.95 11.46 20.61
N GLU A 320 8.34 10.35 21.23
CA GLU A 320 9.75 9.97 21.31
C GLU A 320 10.36 9.75 19.91
N ALA A 321 9.63 9.06 19.02
CA ALA A 321 10.04 8.91 17.62
C ALA A 321 10.11 10.26 16.88
N LEU A 322 9.19 11.19 17.18
CA LEU A 322 9.18 12.54 16.63
C LEU A 322 10.42 13.33 17.07
N GLU A 323 10.76 13.30 18.36
CA GLU A 323 11.93 13.98 18.90
C GLU A 323 13.23 13.47 18.25
N ARG A 324 13.36 12.15 18.14
CA ARG A 324 14.51 11.52 17.47
C ARG A 324 14.59 11.84 15.97
N GLY A 325 13.43 11.97 15.30
CA GLY A 325 13.36 12.21 13.86
C GLY A 325 13.43 13.68 13.44
N ARG A 326 13.11 14.60 14.36
CA ARG A 326 13.06 16.05 14.11
C ARG A 326 14.41 16.72 14.38
N THR A 327 15.40 16.37 13.56
CA THR A 327 16.76 16.93 13.65
C THR A 327 16.91 18.29 12.96
N ARG A 328 15.90 18.74 12.21
CA ARG A 328 15.95 19.98 11.39
C ARG A 328 14.97 21.02 11.90
N ARG A 329 15.37 22.30 11.85
CA ARG A 329 14.52 23.47 12.13
C ARG A 329 13.80 23.98 10.87
N VAL A 330 13.26 23.06 10.08
CA VAL A 330 12.49 23.37 8.86
C VAL A 330 11.03 23.03 9.13
N ARG A 331 10.10 23.76 8.50
CA ARG A 331 8.68 23.44 8.59
C ARG A 331 8.43 22.01 8.09
N VAL A 332 7.61 21.28 8.82
CA VAL A 332 7.13 19.95 8.48
C VAL A 332 5.85 20.09 7.67
N ARG A 333 5.79 19.33 6.58
CA ARG A 333 4.66 19.24 5.66
C ARG A 333 3.82 17.99 5.88
N ARG A 334 4.44 16.89 6.28
CA ARG A 334 3.78 15.60 6.39
C ARG A 334 4.42 14.78 7.51
N ILE A 335 3.57 14.14 8.32
CA ILE A 335 3.98 13.18 9.35
C ILE A 335 3.38 11.83 8.96
N CYS A 336 4.23 10.82 8.79
CA CYS A 336 3.83 9.43 8.63
C CYS A 336 4.21 8.68 9.91
N LEU A 337 3.24 8.04 10.56
CA LEU A 337 3.44 7.19 11.73
C LEU A 337 3.18 5.74 11.34
N SER A 338 4.04 4.83 11.77
CA SER A 338 3.92 3.38 11.61
C SER A 338 4.09 2.71 12.96
N LEU A 339 3.13 1.87 13.35
CA LEU A 339 3.21 1.03 14.55
C LEU A 339 3.52 -0.40 14.12
N SER A 340 4.59 -0.99 14.62
CA SER A 340 5.07 -2.33 14.25
C SER A 340 5.47 -3.17 15.46
N GLY A 341 5.87 -4.43 15.22
CA GLY A 341 6.05 -5.41 16.29
C GLY A 341 4.70 -5.77 16.90
N ILE A 342 3.75 -6.12 16.02
CA ILE A 342 2.37 -6.36 16.40
C ILE A 342 2.24 -7.76 17.00
N GLU A 343 1.75 -7.78 18.24
CA GLU A 343 1.57 -8.98 19.06
C GLU A 343 0.17 -8.94 19.68
N ALA A 344 -0.29 -10.06 20.26
CA ALA A 344 -1.57 -10.08 20.96
C ALA A 344 -1.55 -9.08 22.13
N ALA A 345 -2.59 -8.23 22.24
CA ALA A 345 -2.73 -7.35 23.39
C ALA A 345 -3.18 -8.18 24.59
N GLY A 346 -2.23 -8.69 25.37
CA GLY A 346 -2.50 -9.33 26.66
C GLY A 346 -2.16 -8.37 27.82
N PRO A 347 -2.86 -8.43 28.96
CA PRO A 347 -2.36 -7.84 30.18
C PRO A 347 -1.07 -8.58 30.56
N GLU A 348 0.07 -7.96 30.31
CA GLU A 348 1.33 -8.41 30.91
C GLU A 348 1.22 -8.05 32.39
N LEU A 349 0.86 -9.04 33.19
CA LEU A 349 0.81 -8.93 34.65
C LEU A 349 2.24 -8.72 35.14
N ASP A 350 2.63 -7.46 35.32
CA ASP A 350 3.80 -7.15 36.14
C ASP A 350 3.45 -7.51 37.58
N LEU A 351 4.09 -8.55 38.10
CA LEU A 351 3.85 -9.08 39.44
C LEU A 351 4.24 -8.06 40.54
N PHE A 352 4.99 -7.01 40.17
CA PHE A 352 5.63 -6.08 41.11
C PHE A 352 5.15 -4.63 40.99
N GLU A 353 4.35 -4.26 39.98
CA GLU A 353 3.77 -2.92 39.86
C GLU A 353 2.25 -2.93 40.12
N PRO A 354 1.73 -2.17 41.11
CA PRO A 354 0.30 -2.03 41.31
C PRO A 354 -0.33 -1.33 40.08
N GLU A 355 -1.25 -2.01 39.39
CA GLU A 355 -1.97 -1.43 38.25
C GLU A 355 -2.73 -0.16 38.67
N ASP A 356 -2.34 1.00 38.17
CA ASP A 356 -3.29 2.09 38.04
C ASP A 356 -4.34 1.67 37.00
N ARG A 357 -5.48 1.18 37.48
CA ARG A 357 -6.59 0.71 36.63
C ARG A 357 -7.35 1.85 35.96
N ARG A 358 -7.11 3.10 36.35
CA ARG A 358 -7.86 4.26 35.81
C ARG A 358 -7.63 4.45 34.31
N PRO A 359 -6.41 4.44 33.76
CA PRO A 359 -6.20 4.68 32.34
C PRO A 359 -6.69 3.49 31.48
N ALA A 360 -6.61 2.25 31.99
CA ALA A 360 -7.18 1.09 31.31
C ALA A 360 -8.72 1.17 31.20
N ARG A 361 -9.40 1.58 32.28
CA ARG A 361 -10.85 1.83 32.27
C ARG A 361 -11.23 2.97 31.32
N LEU A 362 -10.44 4.06 31.32
CA LEU A 362 -10.64 5.16 30.38
C LEU A 362 -10.52 4.67 28.93
N GLN A 363 -9.47 3.90 28.61
CA GLN A 363 -9.29 3.38 27.26
C GLN A 363 -10.47 2.51 26.81
N SER A 364 -10.94 1.62 27.69
CA SER A 364 -12.11 0.78 27.40
C SER A 364 -13.38 1.61 27.15
N ALA A 365 -13.59 2.68 27.92
CA ALA A 365 -14.71 3.59 27.70
C ALA A 365 -14.61 4.34 26.37
N LEU A 366 -13.41 4.85 26.01
CA LEU A 366 -13.15 5.50 24.72
C LEU A 366 -13.44 4.54 23.55
N ASP A 367 -12.99 3.30 23.66
CA ASP A 367 -13.16 2.30 22.61
C ASP A 367 -14.63 1.90 22.44
N SER A 368 -15.38 1.78 23.53
CA SER A 368 -16.83 1.51 23.50
C SER A 368 -17.60 2.62 22.76
N ILE A 369 -17.29 3.89 23.06
CA ILE A 369 -17.90 5.05 22.39
C ILE A 369 -17.52 5.05 20.90
N ARG A 370 -16.23 4.90 20.58
CA ARG A 370 -15.73 4.92 19.19
C ARG A 370 -16.22 3.73 18.38
N GLY A 371 -16.38 2.56 18.98
CA GLY A 371 -16.95 1.39 18.33
C GLY A 371 -18.41 1.58 17.93
N ARG A 372 -19.17 2.37 18.70
CA ARG A 372 -20.60 2.59 18.46
C ARG A 372 -20.90 3.81 17.59
N TYR A 373 -20.12 4.88 17.73
CA TYR A 373 -20.40 6.18 17.12
C TYR A 373 -19.29 6.69 16.20
N GLY A 374 -18.20 5.92 16.03
CA GLY A 374 -17.06 6.29 15.18
C GLY A 374 -15.98 7.10 15.91
N MET A 375 -14.83 7.27 15.26
CA MET A 375 -13.66 7.97 15.83
C MET A 375 -13.94 9.44 16.17
N GLU A 376 -14.81 10.11 15.42
CA GLU A 376 -15.14 11.52 15.64
C GLU A 376 -16.05 11.76 16.86
N ALA A 377 -16.64 10.71 17.43
CA ALA A 377 -17.60 10.85 18.54
C ALA A 377 -16.96 11.35 19.84
N ILE A 378 -15.67 11.08 20.04
CA ILE A 378 -14.92 11.55 21.21
C ILE A 378 -13.46 11.83 20.84
N ALA A 379 -13.02 13.04 21.15
CA ALA A 379 -11.66 13.49 20.94
C ALA A 379 -11.13 14.20 22.20
N PRO A 380 -9.82 14.16 22.46
CA PRO A 380 -9.21 15.00 23.47
C PRO A 380 -9.55 16.48 23.23
N CYS A 381 -9.83 17.23 24.30
CA CYS A 381 -10.20 18.64 24.21
C CYS A 381 -9.17 19.46 23.40
N GLU A 382 -7.88 19.16 23.60
CA GLU A 382 -6.79 19.85 22.92
C GLU A 382 -6.83 19.68 21.39
N THR A 383 -7.46 18.62 20.87
CA THR A 383 -7.60 18.36 19.44
C THR A 383 -8.66 19.25 18.78
N LEU A 384 -9.62 19.77 19.56
CA LEU A 384 -10.68 20.66 19.08
C LEU A 384 -10.16 22.07 18.78
N SER A 385 -9.06 22.48 19.43
CA SER A 385 -8.44 23.80 19.27
C SER A 385 -7.88 24.07 17.86
N LEU A 386 -7.71 23.04 17.03
CA LEU A 386 -7.13 23.13 15.69
C LEU A 386 -8.18 23.15 14.55
N GLY A 387 -9.47 23.27 14.89
CA GLY A 387 -10.55 23.02 13.94
C GLY A 387 -10.67 21.53 13.60
N ARG A 388 -11.84 21.14 13.09
CA ARG A 388 -12.16 19.74 12.76
C ARG A 388 -11.05 19.15 11.90
N PRO A 389 -10.39 18.04 12.29
CA PRO A 389 -9.36 17.44 11.46
C PRO A 389 -9.99 17.05 10.11
N PRO A 390 -9.33 17.29 8.97
CA PRO A 390 -9.78 16.71 7.72
C PRO A 390 -9.79 15.19 7.88
N ALA A 391 -10.82 14.52 7.34
CA ALA A 391 -10.88 13.06 7.31
C ALA A 391 -9.53 12.54 6.78
N LEU A 392 -8.75 11.89 7.67
CA LEU A 392 -7.43 11.38 7.32
C LEU A 392 -7.63 10.35 6.21
N GLY A 393 -6.83 10.45 5.15
CA GLY A 393 -6.84 9.47 4.07
C GLY A 393 -6.70 8.08 4.68
N GLY A 394 -7.74 7.26 4.50
CA GLY A 394 -8.00 6.09 5.32
C GLY A 394 -6.75 5.25 5.58
N ALA A 395 -6.66 4.72 6.81
CA ALA A 395 -5.64 3.78 7.24
C ALA A 395 -5.40 2.74 6.14
N ALA A 396 -4.34 2.93 5.37
CA ALA A 396 -3.86 1.93 4.45
C ALA A 396 -2.96 1.03 5.30
N ALA A 397 -3.46 -0.15 5.63
CA ALA A 397 -2.57 -1.27 5.89
C ALA A 397 -1.74 -1.45 4.62
N TRP A 398 -0.44 -1.17 4.72
CA TRP A 398 0.53 -1.31 3.63
C TRP A 398 1.35 -2.56 3.85
#